data_AF-A0A7H0FW84-F1
#
_entry.id   AF-A0A7H0FW84-F1
#
_cell.length_a   1.000
_cell.length_b   1.000
_cell.length_c   1.000
_cell.angle_alpha   90.00
_cell.angle_beta   90.00
_cell.angle_gamma   90.00
#
_symmetry.space_group_name_H-M   'P 1'
#
loop_
_entity.id
_entity.type
_entity.pdbx_description
1 polymer ?
#
loop_
_entity_poly.entity_id
_entity_poly.type
_entity_poly.pdbx_seq_one_letter_code
_entity_poly.pdbx_strand_id
1 'polypeptide(L)'
;MANIKSAKKRAKQTVVRNARNAAQRSMLRTAVKKVLKALDANDAAGAQAAFVVAQPILDRFSSRGLIHKNKAARHKSRLTARIKALSAA
;
A
#
# COMPACT_ATOMS: atom_id res chain seq x y z
N MET A 1 30.52 -7.49 -9.44
CA MET A 1 31.09 -6.20 -9.86
C MET A 1 30.45 -5.80 -11.20
N ALA A 2 30.00 -4.55 -11.35
CA ALA A 2 29.40 -4.09 -12.61
C ALA A 2 30.52 -3.70 -13.58
N ASN A 3 30.98 -4.66 -14.40
CA ASN A 3 32.17 -4.47 -15.23
C ASN A 3 31.89 -3.68 -16.52
N ILE A 4 30.63 -3.68 -16.98
CA ILE A 4 30.18 -2.96 -18.19
C ILE A 4 29.68 -1.56 -17.80
N LYS A 5 29.97 -0.53 -18.63
CA LYS A 5 29.51 0.86 -18.42
C LYS A 5 27.99 0.96 -18.20
N SER A 6 27.21 0.20 -18.98
CA SER A 6 25.75 0.11 -18.85
C SER A 6 25.32 -0.46 -17.49
N ALA A 7 26.02 -1.50 -17.00
CA ALA A 7 25.76 -2.10 -15.69
C ALA A 7 26.07 -1.13 -14.54
N LYS A 8 27.17 -0.37 -14.61
CA LYS A 8 27.49 0.68 -13.61
C LYS A 8 26.39 1.74 -13.56
N LYS A 9 25.87 2.17 -14.72
CA LYS A 9 24.74 3.11 -14.80
C LYS A 9 23.47 2.51 -14.20
N ARG A 10 23.13 1.25 -14.51
CA ARG A 10 21.97 0.57 -13.95
C ARG A 10 22.06 0.45 -12.42
N ALA A 11 23.23 0.11 -11.88
CA ALA A 11 23.45 0.03 -10.43
C ALA A 11 23.13 1.36 -9.72
N LYS A 12 23.66 2.50 -10.23
CA LYS A 12 23.36 3.84 -9.70
C LYS A 12 21.86 4.15 -9.74
N GLN A 13 21.19 3.85 -10.85
CA GLN A 13 19.75 4.08 -10.98
C GLN A 13 18.93 3.19 -10.03
N THR A 14 19.34 1.95 -9.81
CA THR A 14 18.66 1.01 -8.92
C THR A 14 18.66 1.51 -7.48
N VAL A 15 19.75 2.08 -6.98
CA VAL A 15 19.81 2.67 -5.63
C VAL A 15 18.74 3.75 -5.45
N VAL A 16 18.64 4.68 -6.40
CA VAL A 16 17.66 5.77 -6.37
C VAL A 16 16.22 5.24 -6.44
N ARG A 17 15.95 4.29 -7.35
CA ARG A 17 14.62 3.67 -7.47
C ARG A 17 14.24 2.88 -6.21
N ASN A 18 15.18 2.14 -5.63
CA ASN A 18 14.96 1.36 -4.43
C ASN A 18 14.62 2.24 -3.23
N ALA A 19 15.36 3.33 -2.99
CA ALA A 19 15.08 4.27 -1.91
C ALA A 19 13.67 4.86 -2.02
N ARG A 20 13.29 5.32 -3.22
CA ARG A 20 11.95 5.86 -3.51
C ARG A 20 10.86 4.82 -3.29
N ASN A 21 11.04 3.62 -3.83
CA ASN A 21 10.04 2.54 -3.74
C ASN A 21 9.90 2.03 -2.30
N ALA A 22 10.98 2.01 -1.52
CA ALA A 22 10.94 1.64 -0.11
C ALA A 22 10.08 2.61 0.70
N ALA A 23 10.27 3.92 0.52
CA ALA A 23 9.47 4.95 1.19
C ALA A 23 7.98 4.85 0.84
N GLN A 24 7.65 4.72 -0.46
CA GLN A 24 6.27 4.59 -0.92
C GLN A 24 5.61 3.29 -0.44
N ARG A 25 6.36 2.18 -0.41
CA ARG A 25 5.86 0.90 0.09
C ARG A 25 5.63 0.94 1.60
N SER A 26 6.47 1.67 2.33
CA SER A 26 6.25 1.93 3.76
C SER A 26 4.96 2.71 3.99
N MET A 27 4.77 3.82 3.26
CA MET A 27 3.53 4.62 3.32
C MET A 27 2.28 3.77 3.07
N LEU A 28 2.30 2.93 2.02
CA LEU A 28 1.20 2.02 1.71
C LEU A 28 0.88 1.07 2.88
N ARG A 29 1.91 0.43 3.45
CA ARG A 29 1.74 -0.51 4.58
C ARG A 29 1.20 0.20 5.81
N THR A 30 1.68 1.39 6.11
CA THR A 30 1.20 2.20 7.23
C THR A 30 -0.28 2.57 7.06
N ALA A 31 -0.71 2.97 5.86
CA ALA A 31 -2.11 3.27 5.59
C ALA A 31 -3.01 2.03 5.83
N VAL A 32 -2.62 0.86 5.32
CA VAL A 32 -3.35 -0.40 5.57
C VAL A 32 -3.34 -0.76 7.06
N LYS A 33 -2.21 -0.59 7.76
CA LYS A 33 -2.09 -0.89 9.19
C LYS A 33 -3.00 -0.01 10.04
N LYS A 34 -3.21 1.27 9.68
CA LYS A 34 -4.14 2.16 10.38
C LYS A 34 -5.58 1.65 10.32
N VAL A 35 -6.03 1.20 9.14
CA VAL A 35 -7.37 0.59 8.98
C VAL A 35 -7.48 -0.69 9.82
N LEU A 36 -6.47 -1.56 9.74
CA LEU A 36 -6.46 -2.79 10.53
C LEU A 36 -6.51 -2.52 12.04
N LYS A 37 -5.77 -1.52 12.52
CA LYS A 37 -5.79 -1.13 13.94
C LYS A 37 -7.18 -0.65 14.38
N ALA A 38 -7.88 0.12 13.56
CA ALA A 38 -9.24 0.57 13.87
C ALA A 38 -10.25 -0.60 13.85
N LEU A 39 -10.08 -1.54 12.91
CA LEU A 39 -10.86 -2.77 12.85
C LEU A 39 -10.64 -3.66 14.09
N ASP A 40 -9.40 -3.81 14.53
CA ASP A 40 -9.05 -4.62 15.70
C ASP A 40 -9.52 -3.94 17.01
N ALA A 41 -9.74 -2.63 17.00
CA ALA A 41 -10.34 -1.86 18.10
C ALA A 41 -11.89 -1.82 18.06
N ASN A 42 -12.53 -2.52 17.12
CA ASN A 42 -13.98 -2.52 16.90
C ASN A 42 -14.61 -1.13 16.65
N ASP A 43 -13.82 -0.16 16.20
CA ASP A 43 -14.32 1.18 15.85
C ASP A 43 -14.71 1.23 14.36
N ALA A 44 -16.01 1.05 14.09
CA ALA A 44 -16.54 1.05 12.73
C ALA A 44 -16.39 2.42 12.04
N ALA A 45 -16.61 3.52 12.77
CA ALA A 45 -16.52 4.87 12.21
C ALA A 45 -15.05 5.24 11.90
N GLY A 46 -14.13 4.95 12.82
CA GLY A 46 -12.70 5.16 12.63
C GLY A 46 -12.12 4.27 11.53
N ALA A 47 -12.59 3.02 11.40
CA ALA A 47 -12.17 2.13 10.33
C ALA A 47 -12.61 2.66 8.95
N GLN A 48 -13.84 3.16 8.82
CA GLN A 48 -14.33 3.75 7.58
C GLN A 48 -13.56 5.02 7.22
N ALA A 49 -13.33 5.92 8.17
CA ALA A 49 -12.54 7.14 7.94
C ALA A 49 -11.10 6.82 7.51
N ALA A 50 -10.44 5.86 8.16
CA ALA A 50 -9.11 5.40 7.78
C ALA A 50 -9.11 4.75 6.39
N PHE A 51 -10.16 4.02 6.04
CA PHE A 51 -10.30 3.36 4.74
C PHE A 51 -10.43 4.35 3.58
N VAL A 52 -11.20 5.43 3.76
CA VAL A 52 -11.34 6.51 2.77
C VAL A 52 -9.98 7.14 2.44
N VAL A 53 -9.08 7.25 3.42
CA VAL A 53 -7.71 7.74 3.19
C VAL A 53 -6.81 6.68 2.55
N ALA A 54 -6.95 5.41 2.93
CA ALA A 54 -6.13 4.32 2.42
C ALA A 54 -6.44 3.96 0.96
N GLN A 55 -7.70 4.06 0.54
CA GLN A 55 -8.17 3.71 -0.80
C GLN A 55 -7.44 4.47 -1.93
N PRO A 56 -7.38 5.82 -1.95
CA PRO A 56 -6.68 6.56 -3.00
C PRO A 56 -5.17 6.29 -3.02
N ILE A 57 -4.56 5.97 -1.87
CA ILE A 57 -3.14 5.61 -1.77
C ILE A 57 -2.88 4.26 -2.45
N LEU A 58 -3.73 3.26 -2.18
CA LEU A 58 -3.68 1.94 -2.82
C LEU A 58 -3.80 2.05 -4.34
N ASP A 59 -4.79 2.80 -4.81
CA ASP A 59 -5.07 2.93 -6.24
C ASP A 59 -3.97 3.72 -6.96
N ARG A 60 -3.48 4.82 -6.36
CA ARG A 60 -2.35 5.60 -6.89
C ARG A 60 -1.06 4.79 -7.01
N PHE A 61 -0.75 3.94 -6.04
CA PHE A 61 0.45 3.11 -6.11
C PHE A 61 0.29 1.89 -7.02
N SER A 62 -0.95 1.47 -7.30
CA SER A 62 -1.23 0.48 -8.33
C SER A 62 -1.04 1.03 -9.75
N SER A 63 -1.46 2.27 -10.01
CA SER A 63 -1.30 2.90 -11.32
C SER A 63 0.16 3.21 -11.64
N ARG A 64 0.96 3.55 -10.63
CA ARG A 64 2.41 3.75 -10.73
C ARG A 64 3.23 2.46 -10.82
N GLY A 65 2.60 1.28 -10.79
CA GLY A 65 3.28 -0.02 -10.90
C GLY A 65 4.08 -0.43 -9.66
N LEU A 66 3.91 0.25 -8.51
CA LEU A 66 4.58 -0.14 -7.27
C LEU A 66 3.97 -1.43 -6.69
N ILE A 67 2.66 -1.61 -6.87
CA ILE A 67 1.93 -2.84 -6.56
C ILE A 67 1.09 -3.25 -7.78
N HIS A 68 0.85 -4.55 -7.93
CA HIS A 68 -0.05 -5.05 -8.97
C HIS A 68 -1.50 -4.63 -8.70
N LYS A 69 -2.28 -4.39 -9.76
CA LYS A 69 -3.72 -4.03 -9.67
C LYS A 69 -4.52 -5.05 -8.85
N ASN A 70 -4.28 -6.34 -9.08
CA ASN A 70 -4.93 -7.43 -8.31
C ASN A 70 -4.57 -7.39 -6.81
N LYS A 71 -3.36 -6.95 -6.46
CA LYS A 71 -2.97 -6.80 -5.06
C LYS A 71 -3.75 -5.64 -4.41
N ALA A 72 -3.90 -4.52 -5.10
CA ALA A 72 -4.71 -3.40 -4.64
C ALA A 72 -6.19 -3.82 -4.49
N ALA A 73 -6.76 -4.48 -5.50
CA ALA A 73 -8.14 -4.99 -5.48
C ALA A 73 -8.37 -5.96 -4.31
N ARG A 74 -7.44 -6.89 -4.06
CA ARG A 74 -7.52 -7.82 -2.92
C ARG A 74 -7.51 -7.09 -1.58
N HIS A 75 -6.68 -6.07 -1.42
CA HIS A 75 -6.65 -5.27 -0.19
C HIS A 75 -7.98 -4.51 0.01
N LYS A 76 -8.51 -3.88 -1.04
CA LYS A 76 -9.81 -3.19 -0.98
C LYS A 76 -10.93 -4.15 -0.58
N SER A 77 -11.08 -5.24 -1.32
CA SER A 77 -12.13 -6.25 -1.06
C SER A 77 -12.10 -6.78 0.37
N ARG A 78 -10.92 -7.18 0.88
CA ARG A 78 -10.79 -7.72 2.24
C ARG A 78 -11.10 -6.68 3.33
N LEU A 79 -10.64 -5.44 3.17
CA LEU A 79 -10.89 -4.39 4.16
C LEU A 79 -12.36 -3.99 4.18
N THR A 80 -12.98 -3.81 3.01
CA THR A 80 -14.42 -3.49 2.93
C THR A 80 -15.28 -4.61 3.52
N ALA A 81 -14.95 -5.88 3.27
CA ALA A 81 -15.68 -7.01 3.85
C ALA A 81 -15.59 -7.01 5.39
N ARG A 82 -14.42 -6.73 5.98
CA ARG A 82 -14.25 -6.64 7.44
C ARG A 82 -15.00 -5.45 8.04
N ILE A 83 -14.97 -4.28 7.40
CA ILE A 83 -15.72 -3.10 7.86
C ILE A 83 -17.22 -3.38 7.83
N LYS A 84 -17.72 -3.98 6.74
CA LYS A 84 -19.14 -4.35 6.60
C LYS A 84 -19.57 -5.38 7.65
N ALA A 85 -18.73 -6.38 7.93
CA ALA A 85 -19.01 -7.36 8.97
C ALA A 85 -19.10 -6.73 10.36
N LEU A 86 -18.23 -5.75 10.65
CA LEU A 86 -18.24 -5.00 11.91
C LEU A 86 -19.48 -4.10 12.05
N SER A 87 -19.99 -3.52 10.95
CA SER A 87 -21.20 -2.70 10.98
C SER A 87 -22.51 -3.49 11.01
N ALA A 88 -22.46 -4.79 10.68
CA ALA A 88 -23.62 -5.67 10.62
C ALA A 88 -23.76 -6.55 11.88
N ALA A 89 -22.77 -6.51 12.78
CA ALA A 89 -22.81 -7.09 14.11
C ALA A 89 -23.25 -6.03 15.11
#